data_AF-K9QHI5-F1
#
_entry.id   AF-K9QHI5-F1
#
_cell.length_a   1.000
_cell.length_b   1.000
_cell.length_c   1.000
_cell.angle_alpha   90.00
_cell.angle_beta   90.00
_cell.angle_gamma   90.00
#
_symmetry.space_group_name_H-M   'P 1'
#
loop_
_entity.id
_entity.type
_entity.pdbx_description
1 polymer ?
#
loop_
_entity_poly.entity_id
_entity_poly.type
_entity_poly.pdbx_seq_one_letter_code
_entity_poly.pdbx_strand_id
1 'polypeptide(L)'
;MIKHYILNLNPTAKHEWDRCILRDPLTAKRPDFSRLIAEAVGADTGSYLISINIEVQVLEQAAVPQAEQLSLSFPEVAVPTQMREAA
;
A
#
# COMPACT_ATOMS: atom_id res chain seq x y z
N MET A 1 -5.08 6.89 -24.52
CA MET A 1 -5.29 5.48 -24.14
C MET A 1 -5.61 5.43 -22.65
N ILE A 2 -6.67 4.74 -22.25
CA ILE A 2 -7.01 4.56 -20.83
C ILE A 2 -6.23 3.34 -20.33
N LYS A 3 -5.39 3.49 -19.30
CA LYS A 3 -4.72 2.38 -18.62
C LYS A 3 -5.38 2.17 -17.26
N HIS A 4 -5.82 0.95 -17.00
CA HIS A 4 -6.39 0.57 -15.71
C HIS A 4 -5.31 0.01 -14.80
N TYR A 5 -5.40 0.33 -13.51
CA TYR A 5 -4.50 -0.19 -12.49
C TYR A 5 -5.31 -0.67 -11.29
N ILE A 6 -4.80 -1.70 -10.63
CA ILE A 6 -5.30 -2.15 -9.34
C ILE A 6 -4.59 -1.33 -8.27
N LEU A 7 -5.37 -0.56 -7.50
CA LEU A 7 -4.90 0.18 -6.35
C LEU A 7 -5.12 -0.64 -5.08
N ASN A 8 -4.05 -0.89 -4.33
CA ASN A 8 -4.12 -1.45 -2.98
C ASN A 8 -3.69 -0.39 -1.97
N LEU A 9 -4.58 -0.07 -1.04
CA LEU A 9 -4.31 0.84 0.06
C LEU A 9 -4.23 0.03 1.36
N ASN A 10 -3.09 0.12 2.04
CA ASN A 10 -2.90 -0.46 3.36
C ASN A 10 -2.58 0.64 4.37
N PRO A 11 -3.58 1.18 5.09
CA PRO A 11 -3.35 2.26 6.04
C PRO A 11 -2.49 1.84 7.24
N THR A 12 -2.38 0.54 7.51
CA THR A 12 -1.61 -0.03 8.63
C THR A 12 -0.17 -0.36 8.28
N ALA A 13 0.26 -0.16 7.02
CA ALA A 13 1.60 -0.51 6.59
C ALA A 13 2.67 0.35 7.28
N LYS A 14 3.74 -0.30 7.74
CA LYS A 14 4.88 0.31 8.44
C LYS A 14 5.66 1.28 7.55
N HIS A 15 5.72 1.00 6.26
CA HIS A 15 6.49 1.79 5.29
C HIS A 15 5.56 2.49 4.31
N GLU A 16 5.88 3.73 3.97
CA GLU A 16 5.06 4.55 3.07
C GLU A 16 4.90 3.91 1.68
N TRP A 17 5.94 3.23 1.18
CA TRP A 17 5.90 2.52 -0.11
C TRP A 17 4.99 1.28 -0.12
N ASP A 18 4.54 0.81 1.05
CA ASP A 18 3.59 -0.29 1.19
C ASP A 18 2.16 0.21 1.51
N ARG A 19 1.98 1.51 1.78
CA ARG A 19 0.66 2.10 2.07
C ARG A 19 -0.19 2.26 0.82
N CYS A 20 0.43 2.49 -0.34
CA CYS A 20 -0.25 2.69 -1.61
C CYS A 20 0.53 1.96 -2.71
N ILE A 21 -0.07 0.88 -3.25
CA ILE A 21 0.56 0.05 -4.28
C ILE A 21 -0.34 0.02 -5.51
N LEU A 22 0.20 0.50 -6.63
CA LEU A 22 -0.42 0.37 -7.95
C LEU A 22 0.16 -0.85 -8.67
N ARG A 23 -0.71 -1.64 -9.31
CA ARG A 23 -0.32 -2.82 -10.10
C ARG A 23 -1.08 -2.86 -11.41
N ASP A 24 -0.40 -3.33 -12.44
CA ASP A 24 -1.03 -3.67 -13.71
C ASP A 24 -1.94 -4.90 -13.52
N PRO A 25 -3.21 -4.87 -14.00
CA PRO A 25 -4.17 -5.93 -13.76
C PRO A 25 -3.81 -7.24 -14.47
N LEU A 26 -3.04 -7.20 -15.56
CA LEU A 26 -2.65 -8.37 -16.34
C LEU A 26 -1.31 -8.94 -15.86
N THR A 27 -0.34 -8.07 -15.61
CA THR A 27 1.04 -8.49 -15.29
C THR A 27 1.36 -8.50 -13.80
N ALA A 28 0.49 -7.93 -12.96
CA ALA A 28 0.69 -7.72 -11.51
C ALA A 28 1.95 -6.90 -11.12
N LYS A 29 2.68 -6.38 -12.11
CA LYS A 29 3.88 -5.57 -11.93
C LYS A 29 3.51 -4.15 -11.55
N ARG A 30 4.43 -3.48 -10.85
CA ARG A 30 4.31 -2.04 -10.58
C ARG A 30 4.47 -1.28 -11.90
N PRO A 31 3.57 -0.33 -12.22
CA PRO A 31 3.74 0.51 -13.40
C PRO A 31 4.97 1.40 -13.25
N ASP A 32 5.74 1.52 -14.33
CA ASP A 32 6.88 2.43 -14.42
C ASP A 32 6.41 3.78 -15.00
N PHE A 33 5.93 4.65 -14.11
CA PHE A 33 5.46 5.97 -14.51
C PHE A 33 6.59 6.83 -15.09
N SER A 34 7.83 6.67 -14.60
CA SER A 34 8.99 7.41 -15.10
C SER A 34 9.23 7.10 -16.57
N ARG A 35 9.17 5.81 -16.95
CA ARG A 35 9.26 5.40 -18.34
C ARG A 35 8.11 5.96 -19.19
N LEU A 36 6.88 5.92 -18.69
CA LEU A 36 5.72 6.45 -19.42
C LEU A 36 5.83 7.95 -19.68
N ILE A 37 6.32 8.71 -18.70
CA ILE A 37 6.57 10.14 -18.83
C ILE A 37 7.70 10.38 -19.84
N ALA A 38 8.80 9.62 -19.75
CA ALA A 38 9.92 9.71 -20.69
C ALA A 38 9.50 9.44 -22.14
N GLU A 39 8.67 8.40 -22.37
CA GLU A 39 8.10 8.08 -23.67
C GLU A 39 7.17 9.19 -24.18
N ALA A 40 6.41 9.84 -23.29
CA ALA A 40 5.53 10.95 -23.66
C ALA A 40 6.27 12.24 -24.05
N VAL A 41 7.44 12.50 -23.45
CA VAL A 41 8.28 13.67 -23.78
C VAL A 41 9.25 13.42 -24.94
N GLY A 42 9.26 12.21 -25.52
CA GLY A 42 10.09 11.88 -26.70
C GLY A 42 11.50 11.37 -26.39
N ALA A 43 11.82 11.09 -25.11
CA ALA A 43 13.10 10.53 -24.65
C ALA A 43 14.38 11.32 -25.03
N ASP A 44 14.25 12.56 -25.49
CA ASP A 44 15.38 13.44 -25.74
C ASP A 44 16.06 13.86 -24.43
N THR A 45 17.38 14.08 -24.50
CA THR A 45 18.16 14.50 -23.33
C THR A 45 17.90 15.97 -23.03
N GLY A 46 17.49 16.29 -21.81
CA GLY A 46 17.27 17.68 -21.40
C GLY A 46 16.52 17.80 -20.08
N SER A 47 16.28 19.04 -19.66
CA SER A 47 15.40 19.36 -18.53
C SER A 47 14.08 19.91 -19.05
N TYR A 48 12.98 19.31 -18.62
CA TYR A 48 11.64 19.66 -19.06
C TYR A 48 10.81 20.13 -17.87
N LEU A 49 10.14 21.28 -18.01
CA LEU A 49 9.03 21.62 -17.14
C LEU A 49 7.78 20.96 -17.72
N ILE A 50 7.21 20.01 -16.97
CA ILE A 50 6.03 19.26 -17.40
C ILE A 50 4.86 19.51 -16.45
N SER A 51 3.66 19.54 -17.01
CA SER A 51 2.41 19.54 -16.24
C SER A 51 1.80 18.15 -16.31
N ILE A 52 1.45 17.58 -15.15
CA ILE A 52 0.83 16.26 -15.05
C ILE A 52 -0.56 16.45 -14.42
N ASN A 53 -1.59 15.96 -15.12
CA ASN A 53 -2.93 15.84 -14.58
C ASN A 53 -3.23 14.35 -14.35
N ILE A 54 -3.62 13.99 -13.13
CA ILE A 54 -3.97 12.62 -12.75
C ILE A 54 -5.45 12.62 -12.37
N GLU A 55 -6.26 11.92 -13.16
CA GLU A 55 -7.67 11.68 -12.87
C GLU A 55 -7.83 10.20 -12.46
N VAL A 56 -8.47 9.96 -11.30
CA VAL A 56 -8.69 8.62 -10.76
C VAL A 56 -10.18 8.34 -10.74
N GLN A 57 -10.61 7.36 -11.54
CA GLN A 57 -11.96 6.84 -11.54
C GLN A 57 -11.97 5.45 -10.88
N VAL A 58 -12.69 5.31 -9.77
CA VAL A 58 -12.89 4.02 -9.11
C VAL A 58 -13.94 3.24 -9.90
N LEU A 59 -13.53 2.15 -10.53
CA LEU A 59 -14.43 1.29 -11.29
C LEU A 59 -15.11 0.25 -10.39
N GLU A 60 -14.34 -0.34 -9.47
CA GLU A 60 -14.82 -1.36 -8.55
C GLU A 60 -14.00 -1.30 -7.25
N GLN A 61 -14.66 -1.58 -6.12
CA GLN A 61 -14.02 -1.72 -4.82
C GLN A 61 -14.27 -3.13 -4.30
N ALA A 62 -13.22 -3.95 -4.27
CA ALA A 62 -13.30 -5.28 -3.68
C ALA A 62 -13.47 -5.17 -2.15
N ALA A 63 -14.26 -6.08 -1.58
CA ALA A 63 -14.35 -6.21 -0.13
C ALA A 63 -12.95 -6.51 0.43
N VAL A 64 -12.53 -5.74 1.43
CA VAL A 64 -11.27 -6.01 2.13
C VAL A 64 -11.44 -7.37 2.79
N PRO A 65 -10.58 -8.38 2.50
CA PRO A 65 -10.59 -9.59 3.29
C PRO A 65 -10.29 -9.15 4.71
N GLN A 66 -11.29 -9.22 5.59
CA GLN A 66 -11.05 -9.17 7.01
C GLN A 66 -10.09 -10.32 7.27
N ALA A 67 -8.82 -10.01 7.52
CA ALA A 67 -7.97 -10.97 8.19
C ALA A 67 -8.75 -11.32 9.45
N GLU A 68 -9.27 -12.53 9.53
CA GLU A 68 -9.81 -13.08 10.77
C GLU A 68 -8.70 -12.90 11.79
N GLN A 69 -8.78 -11.81 12.56
CA GLN A 69 -8.06 -11.67 13.80
C GLN A 69 -8.67 -12.77 14.66
N LEU A 70 -8.06 -13.96 14.58
CA LEU A 70 -8.21 -15.00 15.58
C LEU A 70 -7.81 -14.32 16.89
N SER A 71 -8.81 -13.83 17.60
CA SER A 71 -8.70 -13.36 18.97
C SER A 71 -8.30 -14.58 19.78
N LEU A 72 -6.99 -14.81 19.88
CA LEU A 72 -6.42 -15.73 20.85
C LEU A 72 -6.73 -15.11 22.22
N SER A 73 -7.84 -15.53 22.81
CA SER A 73 -8.14 -15.27 24.22
C SER A 73 -7.07 -15.99 25.03
N PHE A 74 -6.01 -15.27 25.38
CA PHE A 74 -5.07 -15.74 26.40
C PHE A 74 -5.83 -15.72 27.73
N PRO A 75 -6.02 -16.87 28.41
CA PRO A 75 -6.56 -16.84 29.76
C PRO A 75 -5.58 -16.06 30.64
N GLU A 76 -6.08 -14.96 31.20
CA GLU A 76 -5.38 -14.15 32.19
C GLU A 76 -5.09 -15.05 33.40
N VAL A 77 -3.90 -15.63 33.46
CA VAL A 77 -3.39 -16.27 34.66
C VAL A 77 -3.04 -15.13 35.61
N ALA A 78 -3.98 -14.81 36.50
CA ALA A 78 -3.74 -13.94 37.63
C ALA A 78 -2.61 -14.55 38.47
N VAL A 79 -1.39 -14.04 38.29
CA VAL A 79 -0.28 -14.31 39.20
C VAL A 79 -0.51 -13.45 40.44
N PRO A 80 -0.79 -14.02 41.62
CA PRO A 80 -0.90 -13.22 42.82
C PRO A 80 0.45 -12.60 43.13
N THR A 81 0.48 -11.27 43.16
CA THR A 81 1.61 -10.45 43.64
C THR A 81 1.98 -10.86 45.06
N GLN A 82 3.04 -11.63 45.24
CA GLN A 82 3.71 -11.75 46.54
C GLN A 82 4.66 -10.56 46.71
N MET A 83 4.22 -9.61 47.52
CA MET A 83 5.02 -8.53 48.08
C MET A 83 6.03 -9.09 49.11
N ARG A 84 7.30 -8.69 48.95
CA ARG A 84 8.34 -8.37 49.98
C ARG A 84 8.77 -9.49 50.97
N GLU A 85 10.01 -9.57 51.46
CA GLU A 85 11.16 -8.66 51.51
C GLU A 85 12.44 -9.48 51.77
N ALA A 86 13.60 -8.93 51.41
CA ALA A 86 14.90 -9.50 51.74
C ALA A 86 15.25 -9.26 53.21
N ALA A 87 15.84 -10.26 53.87
CA ALA A 87 16.70 -10.12 55.04
C ALA A 87 17.73 -11.25 55.04
#